data_AF-A0A2N2UIZ9-F1
#
_entry.id   AF-A0A2N2UIZ9-F1
#
_cell.length_a   1.000
_cell.length_b   1.000
_cell.length_c   1.000
_cell.angle_alpha   90.00
_cell.angle_beta   90.00
_cell.angle_gamma   90.00
#
_symmetry.space_group_name_H-M   'P 1'
#
loop_
_entity.id
_entity.type
_entity.pdbx_description
1 polymer ?
#
loop_
_entity_poly.entity_id
_entity_poly.type
_entity_poly.pdbx_seq_one_letter_code
_entity_poly.pdbx_strand_id
1 'polypeptide(L)'
;MNVLWLQSGGCGGCTMSLLCAESPDVLATLEGGGVSLLWHPSLSEASGREAVAILESCIAGTTPLDVLCVEGALLRGPHGSGRFHVLAGTGQAMIDWVRALAARARHTVAVGTCAAFGGVTAAAYNPTDACGLQYDGNAAGGLLGADYRSASGLPVINVAGCPTHPGWVLETLLALALDGIAAADLDSLGRPRFYADQLVHHGCSRNEFYEFKASAEKASDLGCMMEHMGCKG
;
A
#
# COMPACT_ATOMS: atom_id res chain seq x y z
N MET A 1 -13.62 -12.99 -3.64
CA MET A 1 -12.60 -12.53 -2.66
C MET A 1 -13.05 -11.21 -2.07
N ASN A 2 -13.18 -11.12 -0.74
CA ASN A 2 -13.61 -9.92 -0.02
C ASN A 2 -12.42 -9.03 0.35
N VAL A 3 -12.46 -7.77 -0.08
CA VAL A 3 -11.43 -6.76 0.17
C VAL A 3 -11.98 -5.66 1.06
N LEU A 4 -11.29 -5.37 2.15
CA LEU A 4 -11.54 -4.20 2.99
C LEU A 4 -10.38 -3.21 2.83
N TRP A 5 -10.68 -1.96 2.53
CA TRP A 5 -9.68 -0.93 2.33
C TRP A 5 -9.78 0.18 3.35
N LEU A 6 -8.68 0.43 4.06
CA LEU A 6 -8.58 1.45 5.09
C LEU A 6 -7.56 2.53 4.71
N GLN A 7 -7.83 3.78 5.08
CA GLN A 7 -6.91 4.89 4.94
C GLN A 7 -6.44 5.37 6.31
N SER A 8 -5.13 5.57 6.46
CA SER A 8 -4.49 6.15 7.65
C SER A 8 -3.77 7.46 7.30
N GLY A 9 -2.59 7.74 7.88
CA GLY A 9 -1.79 8.94 7.65
C GLY A 9 -1.23 9.02 6.22
N GLY A 10 -2.11 9.28 5.26
CA GLY A 10 -1.83 9.37 3.83
C GLY A 10 -2.60 10.52 3.16
N CYS A 11 -2.36 10.72 1.87
CA CYS A 11 -2.93 11.82 1.09
C CYS A 11 -4.11 11.42 0.19
N GLY A 12 -4.52 10.15 0.19
CA GLY A 12 -5.50 9.62 -0.75
C GLY A 12 -4.97 9.45 -2.19
N GLY A 13 -3.69 9.73 -2.42
CA GLY A 13 -3.08 9.68 -3.75
C GLY A 13 -3.04 8.28 -4.35
N CYS A 14 -2.97 7.21 -3.54
CA CYS A 14 -3.00 5.85 -4.08
C CYS A 14 -4.41 5.48 -4.52
N THR A 15 -5.44 5.91 -3.78
CA THR A 15 -6.84 5.84 -4.26
C THR A 15 -7.02 6.61 -5.56
N MET A 16 -6.55 7.86 -5.64
CA MET A 16 -6.69 8.67 -6.86
C MET A 16 -5.96 8.03 -8.05
N SER A 17 -4.77 7.47 -7.82
CA SER A 17 -4.03 6.76 -8.86
C SER A 17 -4.72 5.46 -9.28
N LEU A 18 -5.36 4.75 -8.34
CA LEU A 18 -6.14 3.54 -8.63
C LEU A 18 -7.34 3.87 -9.55
N LEU A 19 -7.99 5.02 -9.34
CA LEU A 19 -9.08 5.50 -10.20
C LEU A 19 -8.63 5.84 -11.63
N CYS A 20 -7.33 6.02 -11.87
CA CYS A 20 -6.76 6.18 -13.22
C CYS A 20 -6.52 4.84 -13.94
N ALA A 21 -7.00 3.72 -13.42
CA ALA A 21 -6.99 2.47 -14.16
C ALA A 21 -7.84 2.61 -15.44
N GLU A 22 -7.26 2.23 -16.57
CA GLU A 22 -7.91 2.31 -17.88
C GLU A 22 -7.79 0.96 -18.60
N SER A 23 -8.82 0.62 -19.36
CA SER A 23 -8.85 -0.55 -20.26
C SER A 23 -8.53 -1.90 -19.58
N PRO A 24 -9.31 -2.38 -18.59
CA PRO A 24 -10.59 -1.85 -18.10
C PRO A 24 -10.44 -0.87 -16.93
N ASP A 25 -11.54 -0.19 -16.58
CA ASP A 25 -11.56 0.64 -15.38
C ASP A 25 -11.48 -0.20 -14.09
N VAL A 26 -11.24 0.47 -12.96
CA VAL A 26 -11.08 -0.17 -11.65
C VAL A 26 -12.28 -1.04 -11.26
N LEU A 27 -13.52 -0.58 -11.47
CA LEU A 27 -14.70 -1.30 -11.01
C LEU A 27 -14.94 -2.55 -11.86
N ALA A 28 -14.87 -2.40 -13.19
CA ALA A 28 -14.96 -3.51 -14.12
C ALA A 28 -13.85 -4.55 -13.89
N THR A 29 -12.64 -4.10 -13.56
CA THR A 29 -11.53 -5.00 -13.24
C THR A 29 -11.79 -5.80 -11.97
N LEU A 30 -12.25 -5.16 -10.89
CA LEU A 30 -12.56 -5.83 -9.63
C LEU A 30 -13.73 -6.81 -9.80
N GLU A 31 -14.79 -6.41 -10.48
CA GLU A 31 -15.94 -7.26 -10.76
C GLU A 31 -15.55 -8.49 -11.60
N GLY A 32 -14.82 -8.28 -12.71
CA GLY A 32 -14.33 -9.36 -13.56
C GLY A 32 -13.38 -10.32 -12.85
N GLY A 33 -12.67 -9.84 -11.82
CA GLY A 33 -11.80 -10.65 -10.95
C GLY A 33 -12.51 -11.35 -9.79
N GLY A 34 -13.83 -11.20 -9.64
CA GLY A 34 -14.56 -11.75 -8.49
C GLY A 34 -14.15 -11.11 -7.16
N VAL A 35 -13.72 -9.85 -7.20
CA VAL A 35 -13.29 -9.07 -6.04
C VAL A 35 -14.46 -8.22 -5.53
N SER A 36 -14.92 -8.51 -4.32
CA SER A 36 -15.95 -7.75 -3.63
C SER A 36 -15.31 -6.74 -2.70
N LEU A 37 -15.47 -5.46 -2.99
CA LEU A 37 -15.00 -4.37 -2.11
C LEU A 37 -16.02 -4.17 -0.98
N LEU A 38 -15.72 -4.71 0.20
CA LEU A 38 -16.57 -4.61 1.39
C LEU A 38 -16.77 -3.16 1.82
N TRP A 39 -15.68 -2.40 1.87
CA TRP A 39 -15.71 -0.97 2.15
C TRP A 39 -14.41 -0.29 1.69
N HIS A 40 -14.56 0.94 1.21
CA HIS A 40 -13.48 1.86 0.91
C HIS A 40 -13.95 3.30 1.19
N PRO A 41 -13.17 4.12 1.91
CA PRO A 41 -13.59 5.44 2.39
C PRO A 41 -14.07 6.40 1.29
N SER A 42 -13.49 6.33 0.09
CA SER A 42 -13.86 7.19 -1.04
C SER A 42 -14.82 6.57 -2.06
N LEU A 43 -15.11 5.27 -1.99
CA LEU A 43 -15.86 4.56 -3.04
C LEU A 43 -17.16 3.93 -2.53
N SER A 44 -17.28 3.70 -1.22
CA SER A 44 -18.45 3.05 -0.64
C SER A 44 -19.49 4.05 -0.17
N GLU A 45 -20.76 3.72 -0.37
CA GLU A 45 -21.90 4.50 0.13
C GLU A 45 -22.04 4.41 1.66
N ALA A 46 -21.76 3.23 2.23
CA ALA A 46 -21.86 2.98 3.66
C ALA A 46 -20.93 3.89 4.46
N SER A 47 -21.48 4.59 5.47
CA SER A 47 -20.74 5.59 6.25
C SER A 47 -21.10 5.56 7.73
N GLY A 48 -20.29 6.23 8.56
CA GLY A 48 -20.53 6.32 10.00
C GLY A 48 -20.68 4.94 10.66
N ARG A 49 -21.87 4.67 11.22
CA ARG A 49 -22.14 3.41 11.94
C ARG A 49 -22.18 2.18 11.03
N GLU A 50 -22.61 2.34 9.77
CA GLU A 50 -22.68 1.24 8.81
C GLU A 50 -21.27 0.74 8.46
N ALA A 51 -20.36 1.68 8.18
CA ALA A 51 -18.95 1.36 7.96
C ALA A 51 -18.34 0.66 9.17
N VAL A 52 -18.58 1.17 10.38
CA VAL A 52 -18.09 0.53 11.62
C VAL A 52 -18.64 -0.89 11.76
N ALA A 53 -19.92 -1.13 11.46
CA ALA A 53 -20.51 -2.47 11.52
C ALA A 53 -19.86 -3.45 10.54
N ILE A 54 -19.47 -2.99 9.34
CA ILE A 54 -18.71 -3.80 8.37
C ILE A 54 -17.36 -4.21 8.97
N LEU A 55 -16.60 -3.25 9.53
CA LEU A 55 -15.31 -3.52 10.18
C LEU A 55 -15.47 -4.50 11.36
N GLU A 56 -16.47 -4.28 12.22
CA GLU A 56 -16.77 -5.15 13.36
C GLU A 56 -17.14 -6.57 12.93
N SER A 57 -17.93 -6.72 11.86
CA SER A 57 -18.28 -8.04 11.30
C SER A 57 -17.06 -8.83 10.81
N CYS A 58 -16.08 -8.13 10.22
CA CYS A 58 -14.82 -8.74 9.79
C CYS A 58 -13.99 -9.18 11.00
N ILE A 59 -13.92 -8.33 12.05
CA ILE A 59 -13.24 -8.67 13.31
C ILE A 59 -13.89 -9.90 13.96
N ALA A 60 -15.22 -9.91 14.05
CA ALA A 60 -16.00 -11.02 14.60
C ALA A 60 -15.91 -12.30 13.75
N GLY A 61 -15.50 -12.20 12.49
CA GLY A 61 -15.44 -13.32 11.55
C GLY A 61 -16.78 -13.76 10.99
N THR A 62 -17.85 -12.97 11.20
CA THR A 62 -19.14 -13.23 10.54
C THR A 62 -19.07 -12.88 9.06
N THR A 63 -18.26 -11.88 8.71
CA THR A 63 -17.87 -11.58 7.33
C THR A 63 -16.45 -12.05 7.10
N PRO A 64 -16.19 -12.99 6.16
CA PRO A 64 -14.84 -13.37 5.79
C PRO A 64 -14.06 -12.17 5.22
N LEU A 65 -12.84 -11.97 5.71
CA LEU A 65 -11.92 -10.94 5.23
C LEU A 65 -10.74 -11.61 4.51
N ASP A 66 -10.74 -11.57 3.18
CA ASP A 66 -9.67 -12.18 2.40
C ASP A 66 -8.46 -11.24 2.29
N VAL A 67 -8.68 -9.96 2.01
CA VAL A 67 -7.60 -8.98 1.89
C VAL A 67 -7.92 -7.72 2.68
N LEU A 68 -7.01 -7.36 3.60
CA LEU A 68 -6.96 -6.03 4.19
C LEU A 68 -5.98 -5.17 3.40
N CYS A 69 -6.49 -4.17 2.69
CA CYS A 69 -5.67 -3.12 2.10
C CYS A 69 -5.55 -1.93 3.06
N VAL A 70 -4.33 -1.43 3.26
CA VAL A 70 -4.08 -0.21 4.03
C VAL A 70 -3.34 0.80 3.16
N GLU A 71 -3.90 1.99 3.00
CA GLU A 71 -3.28 3.15 2.38
C GLU A 71 -2.86 4.16 3.46
N GLY A 72 -1.65 4.70 3.36
CA GLY A 72 -1.12 5.69 4.31
C GLY A 72 -0.37 5.07 5.49
N ALA A 73 0.44 5.91 6.16
CA ALA A 73 1.29 5.49 7.27
C ALA A 73 0.50 5.26 8.57
N LEU A 74 1.05 4.45 9.45
CA LEU A 74 0.44 4.05 10.72
C LEU A 74 0.96 4.97 11.82
N LEU A 75 0.10 5.87 12.31
CA LEU A 75 0.48 6.88 13.30
C LEU A 75 0.41 6.29 14.71
N ARG A 76 1.56 6.07 15.35
CA ARG A 76 1.64 5.53 16.71
C ARG A 76 1.58 6.61 17.79
N GLY A 77 1.83 7.86 17.42
CA GLY A 77 1.85 8.97 18.37
C GLY A 77 0.45 9.47 18.79
N PRO A 78 0.38 10.33 19.82
CA PRO A 78 1.49 10.70 20.71
C PRO A 78 1.79 9.59 21.72
N HIS A 79 3.06 9.44 22.10
CA HIS A 79 3.51 8.52 23.16
C HIS A 79 2.99 7.07 23.02
N GLY A 80 2.93 6.55 21.80
CA GLY A 80 2.45 5.19 21.53
C GLY A 80 0.92 5.00 21.60
N SER A 81 0.14 6.06 21.85
CA SER A 81 -1.32 5.97 22.01
C SER A 81 -2.10 5.87 20.69
N GLY A 82 -1.47 6.14 19.55
CA GLY A 82 -2.11 6.19 18.23
C GLY A 82 -3.14 7.31 18.04
N ARG A 83 -3.31 8.21 19.03
CA ARG A 83 -4.39 9.21 19.02
C ARG A 83 -4.23 10.32 17.99
N PHE A 84 -3.08 10.42 17.29
CA PHE A 84 -2.98 11.31 16.13
C PHE A 84 -3.89 10.87 14.98
N HIS A 85 -4.37 9.62 14.97
CA HIS A 85 -5.43 9.20 14.07
C HIS A 85 -6.43 8.29 14.78
N VAL A 86 -7.63 8.81 15.02
CA VAL A 86 -8.76 8.09 15.63
C VAL A 86 -9.80 7.82 14.54
N LEU A 87 -10.26 6.57 14.42
CA LEU A 87 -11.33 6.24 13.48
C LEU A 87 -12.62 6.94 13.94
N ALA A 88 -13.16 7.81 13.08
CA ALA A 88 -14.27 8.68 13.40
C ALA A 88 -15.47 7.90 13.96
N GLY A 89 -16.07 8.41 15.04
CA GLY A 89 -17.25 7.79 15.68
C GLY A 89 -16.98 6.57 16.56
N THR A 90 -15.72 6.10 16.67
CA THR A 90 -15.34 4.95 17.52
C THR A 90 -14.59 5.34 18.79
N GLY A 91 -13.86 6.47 18.77
CA GLY A 91 -12.97 6.86 19.86
C GLY A 91 -11.71 5.99 19.99
N GLN A 92 -11.50 5.04 19.07
CA GLN A 92 -10.35 4.13 19.05
C GLN A 92 -9.31 4.57 18.01
N ALA A 93 -8.04 4.34 18.31
CA ALA A 93 -6.97 4.66 17.37
C ALA A 93 -7.07 3.79 16.11
N MET A 94 -6.81 4.38 14.95
CA MET A 94 -6.88 3.67 13.67
C MET A 94 -5.95 2.46 13.63
N ILE A 95 -4.78 2.57 14.26
CA ILE A 95 -3.80 1.49 14.35
C ILE A 95 -4.34 0.24 15.08
N ASP A 96 -5.27 0.41 16.01
CA ASP A 96 -5.87 -0.72 16.74
C ASP A 96 -6.88 -1.46 15.87
N TRP A 97 -7.66 -0.74 15.07
CA TRP A 97 -8.50 -1.32 14.01
C TRP A 97 -7.67 -2.09 12.99
N VAL A 98 -6.57 -1.50 12.51
CA VAL A 98 -5.66 -2.16 11.56
C VAL A 98 -5.09 -3.45 12.14
N ARG A 99 -4.62 -3.44 13.40
CA ARG A 99 -4.13 -4.66 14.08
C ARG A 99 -5.20 -5.74 14.20
N ALA A 100 -6.40 -5.37 14.64
CA ALA A 100 -7.51 -6.31 14.82
C ALA A 100 -7.94 -6.94 13.49
N LEU A 101 -8.02 -6.16 12.42
CA LEU A 101 -8.37 -6.65 11.08
C LEU A 101 -7.24 -7.47 10.46
N ALA A 102 -5.98 -7.04 10.60
CA ALA A 102 -4.82 -7.77 10.08
C ALA A 102 -4.64 -9.15 10.74
N ALA A 103 -5.14 -9.33 11.96
CA ALA A 103 -5.19 -10.63 12.65
C ALA A 103 -6.30 -11.56 12.11
N ARG A 104 -7.26 -11.04 11.34
CA ARG A 104 -8.37 -11.81 10.73
C ARG A 104 -8.21 -12.00 9.23
N ALA A 105 -7.53 -11.06 8.57
CA ALA A 105 -7.35 -11.07 7.13
C ALA A 105 -6.51 -12.27 6.66
N ARG A 106 -6.92 -12.90 5.56
CA ARG A 106 -6.13 -13.95 4.90
C ARG A 106 -4.81 -13.38 4.35
N HIS A 107 -4.86 -12.17 3.80
CA HIS A 107 -3.71 -11.39 3.33
C HIS A 107 -3.79 -9.94 3.80
N THR A 108 -2.64 -9.32 4.07
CA THR A 108 -2.53 -7.89 4.37
C THR A 108 -1.67 -7.22 3.30
N VAL A 109 -2.20 -6.18 2.67
CA VAL A 109 -1.58 -5.46 1.56
C VAL A 109 -1.35 -4.01 1.97
N ALA A 110 -0.09 -3.57 1.90
CA ALA A 110 0.27 -2.17 2.04
C ALA A 110 0.22 -1.49 0.67
N VAL A 111 -0.67 -0.51 0.52
CA VAL A 111 -0.85 0.23 -0.72
C VAL A 111 -0.15 1.58 -0.61
N GLY A 112 0.93 1.73 -1.37
CA GLY A 112 1.78 2.90 -1.40
C GLY A 112 2.93 2.88 -0.39
N THR A 113 3.95 3.71 -0.65
CA THR A 113 5.18 3.80 0.14
C THR A 113 4.91 4.18 1.61
N CYS A 114 3.87 4.99 1.87
CA CYS A 114 3.49 5.36 3.23
C CYS A 114 3.06 4.14 4.06
N ALA A 115 2.22 3.27 3.50
CA ALA A 115 1.78 2.06 4.20
C ALA A 115 2.88 1.00 4.24
N ALA A 116 3.70 0.88 3.19
CA ALA A 116 4.77 -0.11 3.13
C ALA A 116 5.91 0.21 4.12
N PHE A 117 6.38 1.47 4.12
CA PHE A 117 7.64 1.87 4.76
C PHE A 117 7.53 3.12 5.65
N GLY A 118 6.36 3.73 5.78
CA GLY A 118 6.13 5.01 6.47
C GLY A 118 6.19 6.22 5.55
N GLY A 119 7.04 6.19 4.51
CA GLY A 119 7.08 7.19 3.44
C GLY A 119 7.33 8.62 3.93
N VAL A 120 6.72 9.60 3.26
CA VAL A 120 6.91 11.02 3.58
C VAL A 120 6.45 11.37 5.00
N THR A 121 5.42 10.69 5.51
CA THR A 121 4.88 10.91 6.87
C THR A 121 5.89 10.54 7.95
N ALA A 122 6.71 9.51 7.71
CA ALA A 122 7.75 9.04 8.62
C ALA A 122 9.12 9.71 8.40
N ALA A 123 9.21 10.67 7.47
CA ALA A 123 10.50 11.29 7.12
C ALA A 123 11.02 12.22 8.22
N ALA A 124 12.36 12.28 8.32
CA ALA A 124 13.10 13.18 9.20
C ALA A 124 12.67 13.09 10.69
N TYR A 125 12.11 14.18 11.24
CA TYR A 125 11.81 14.29 12.67
C TYR A 125 10.64 13.38 13.13
N ASN A 126 9.76 12.96 12.22
CA ASN A 126 8.64 12.06 12.48
C ASN A 126 7.87 12.31 13.81
N PRO A 127 7.25 13.51 14.00
CA PRO A 127 6.57 13.85 15.25
C PRO A 127 5.33 12.99 15.52
N THR A 128 4.80 12.34 14.48
CA THR A 128 3.59 11.51 14.57
C THR A 128 3.90 10.07 14.95
N ASP A 129 5.19 9.72 15.08
CA ASP A 129 5.66 8.35 15.26
C ASP A 129 5.04 7.40 14.21
N ALA A 130 5.05 7.87 12.95
CA ALA A 130 4.54 7.15 11.80
C ALA A 130 5.48 6.01 11.41
N CYS A 131 4.92 4.88 11.00
CA CYS A 131 5.65 3.76 10.42
C CYS A 131 4.83 3.10 9.31
N GLY A 132 5.40 2.14 8.59
CA GLY A 132 4.67 1.23 7.71
C GLY A 132 4.02 0.07 8.48
N LEU A 133 3.32 -0.81 7.77
CA LEU A 133 2.65 -1.97 8.34
C LEU A 133 3.65 -2.96 8.94
N GLN A 134 4.74 -3.26 8.22
CA GLN A 134 5.78 -4.19 8.67
C GLN A 134 7.19 -3.58 8.68
N TYR A 135 7.36 -2.37 8.15
CA TYR A 135 8.64 -1.66 8.15
C TYR A 135 8.55 -0.31 8.85
N ASP A 136 9.65 0.09 9.49
CA ASP A 136 9.90 1.43 10.01
C ASP A 136 11.10 2.02 9.25
N GLY A 137 10.80 2.77 8.18
CA GLY A 137 11.79 3.15 7.18
C GLY A 137 12.41 1.93 6.50
N ASN A 138 13.70 1.73 6.70
CA ASN A 138 14.47 0.63 6.10
C ASN A 138 14.56 -0.61 7.00
N ALA A 139 14.04 -0.55 8.23
CA ALA A 139 14.10 -1.65 9.20
C ALA A 139 12.77 -2.41 9.24
N ALA A 140 12.82 -3.74 9.36
CA ALA A 140 11.64 -4.52 9.69
C ALA A 140 11.23 -4.25 11.16
N GLY A 141 9.93 -4.15 11.44
CA GLY A 141 9.44 -3.85 12.80
C GLY A 141 8.32 -2.81 12.92
N GLY A 142 7.65 -2.44 11.81
CA GLY A 142 6.53 -1.46 11.76
C GLY A 142 5.32 -1.81 12.65
N LEU A 143 4.12 -1.36 12.31
CA LEU A 143 2.94 -1.50 13.19
C LEU A 143 2.67 -2.94 13.67
N LEU A 144 2.82 -3.92 12.77
CA LEU A 144 2.53 -5.33 12.99
C LEU A 144 3.76 -6.12 13.49
N GLY A 145 4.95 -5.50 13.51
CA GLY A 145 6.20 -6.14 13.90
C GLY A 145 6.87 -6.95 12.78
N ALA A 146 8.17 -7.23 12.95
CA ALA A 146 9.00 -7.89 11.92
C ALA A 146 8.54 -9.33 11.62
N ASP A 147 8.05 -10.03 12.64
CA ASP A 147 7.64 -11.44 12.55
C ASP A 147 6.19 -11.64 12.07
N TYR A 148 5.46 -10.55 11.77
CA TYR A 148 4.07 -10.66 11.32
C TYR A 148 3.95 -11.58 10.11
N ARG A 149 2.98 -12.47 10.18
CA ARG A 149 2.45 -13.26 9.06
C ARG A 149 0.93 -13.18 9.10
N SER A 150 0.33 -12.98 7.94
CA SER A 150 -1.12 -13.06 7.73
C SER A 150 -1.62 -14.50 7.89
N ALA A 151 -2.93 -14.74 7.88
CA ALA A 151 -3.47 -16.09 8.07
C ALA A 151 -3.08 -17.07 6.95
N SER A 152 -2.69 -16.56 5.78
CA SER A 152 -2.09 -17.37 4.70
C SER A 152 -0.62 -17.74 4.92
N GLY A 153 0.03 -17.23 5.97
CA GLY A 153 1.45 -17.42 6.23
C GLY A 153 2.38 -16.47 5.47
N LEU A 154 1.83 -15.52 4.68
CA LEU A 154 2.63 -14.50 3.98
C LEU A 154 2.93 -13.28 4.87
N PRO A 155 4.07 -12.59 4.68
CA PRO A 155 4.28 -11.26 5.26
C PRO A 155 3.29 -10.24 4.66
N VAL A 156 3.37 -8.98 5.08
CA VAL A 156 2.68 -7.90 4.39
C VAL A 156 3.16 -7.83 2.95
N ILE A 157 2.21 -7.81 2.01
CA ILE A 157 2.48 -7.63 0.59
C ILE A 157 2.54 -6.13 0.31
N ASN A 158 3.71 -5.64 -0.06
CA ASN A 158 3.98 -4.22 -0.22
C ASN A 158 3.83 -3.81 -1.69
N VAL A 159 2.72 -3.15 -2.04
CA VAL A 159 2.54 -2.51 -3.35
C VAL A 159 3.02 -1.06 -3.25
N ALA A 160 4.33 -0.89 -3.26
CA ALA A 160 5.00 0.39 -2.99
C ALA A 160 5.01 1.35 -4.20
N GLY A 161 4.96 2.66 -3.90
CA GLY A 161 4.89 3.78 -4.85
C GLY A 161 4.24 5.01 -4.21
N CYS A 162 4.50 6.22 -4.72
CA CYS A 162 3.95 7.46 -4.15
C CYS A 162 3.50 8.47 -5.24
N PRO A 163 2.31 8.27 -5.84
CA PRO A 163 1.38 7.16 -5.59
C PRO A 163 1.81 5.87 -6.30
N THR A 164 1.17 4.76 -5.95
CA THR A 164 1.39 3.48 -6.65
C THR A 164 0.71 3.48 -8.02
N HIS A 165 1.32 2.80 -9.00
CA HIS A 165 0.69 2.58 -10.30
C HIS A 165 -0.62 1.78 -10.14
N PRO A 166 -1.73 2.14 -10.83
CA PRO A 166 -3.01 1.43 -10.73
C PRO A 166 -2.88 -0.06 -11.06
N GLY A 167 -2.17 -0.36 -12.16
CA GLY A 167 -1.93 -1.74 -12.61
C GLY A 167 -1.29 -2.63 -11.55
N TRP A 168 -0.29 -2.13 -10.80
CA TRP A 168 0.37 -2.95 -9.76
C TRP A 168 -0.58 -3.32 -8.63
N VAL A 169 -1.50 -2.42 -8.25
CA VAL A 169 -2.53 -2.70 -7.24
C VAL A 169 -3.51 -3.74 -7.77
N LEU A 170 -4.06 -3.51 -8.96
CA LEU A 170 -5.07 -4.38 -9.57
C LEU A 170 -4.52 -5.78 -9.85
N GLU A 171 -3.34 -5.87 -10.48
CA GLU A 171 -2.67 -7.15 -10.75
C GLU A 171 -2.38 -7.91 -9.46
N THR A 172 -1.95 -7.23 -8.39
CA THR A 172 -1.75 -7.88 -7.08
C THR A 172 -3.06 -8.43 -6.52
N LEU A 173 -4.15 -7.66 -6.56
CA LEU A 173 -5.46 -8.11 -6.06
C LEU A 173 -6.02 -9.27 -6.89
N LEU A 174 -5.87 -9.23 -8.21
CA LEU A 174 -6.30 -10.31 -9.11
C LEU A 174 -5.46 -11.57 -8.88
N ALA A 175 -4.14 -11.44 -8.72
CA ALA A 175 -3.28 -12.57 -8.42
C ALA A 175 -3.65 -13.20 -7.06
N LEU A 176 -3.99 -12.40 -6.04
CA LEU A 176 -4.49 -12.91 -4.77
C LEU A 176 -5.85 -13.61 -4.90
N ALA A 177 -6.76 -13.08 -5.74
CA ALA A 177 -8.06 -13.70 -6.00
C ALA A 177 -7.94 -15.09 -6.63
N LEU A 178 -6.85 -15.32 -7.37
CA LEU A 178 -6.51 -16.59 -8.03
C LEU A 178 -5.54 -17.45 -7.23
N ASP A 179 -5.26 -17.10 -5.96
CA ASP A 179 -4.28 -17.79 -5.10
C ASP A 179 -2.87 -17.88 -5.72
N GLY A 180 -2.52 -16.91 -6.57
CA GLY A 180 -1.32 -16.90 -7.41
C GLY A 180 -0.09 -16.19 -6.82
N ILE A 181 -0.13 -15.78 -5.54
CA ILE A 181 1.03 -15.20 -4.84
C ILE A 181 1.46 -16.12 -3.71
N ALA A 182 2.68 -16.66 -3.83
CA ALA A 182 3.39 -17.35 -2.75
C ALA A 182 4.56 -16.49 -2.23
N ALA A 183 5.22 -16.96 -1.17
CA ALA A 183 6.35 -16.25 -0.58
C ALA A 183 7.52 -16.07 -1.56
N ALA A 184 7.69 -16.98 -2.53
CA ALA A 184 8.72 -16.90 -3.56
C ALA A 184 8.45 -15.80 -4.60
N ASP A 185 7.19 -15.36 -4.73
CA ASP A 185 6.77 -14.31 -5.66
C ASP A 185 6.91 -12.90 -5.05
N LEU A 186 7.46 -12.81 -3.84
CA LEU A 186 7.79 -11.57 -3.16
C LEU A 186 9.30 -11.39 -3.08
N ASP A 187 9.77 -10.16 -3.25
CA ASP A 187 11.17 -9.82 -3.01
C ASP A 187 11.51 -9.74 -1.51
N SER A 188 12.76 -9.41 -1.19
CA SER A 188 13.21 -9.28 0.21
C SER A 188 12.50 -8.18 1.01
N LEU A 189 11.79 -7.28 0.33
CA LEU A 189 11.01 -6.21 0.94
C LEU A 189 9.51 -6.53 0.94
N GLY A 190 9.10 -7.75 0.57
CA GLY A 190 7.69 -8.15 0.50
C GLY A 190 6.94 -7.54 -0.69
N ARG A 191 7.63 -7.03 -1.71
CA ARG A 191 7.00 -6.46 -2.91
C ARG A 191 6.80 -7.56 -3.96
N PRO A 192 5.66 -7.60 -4.67
CA PRO A 192 5.47 -8.53 -5.78
C PRO A 192 6.57 -8.40 -6.86
N ARG A 193 7.23 -9.52 -7.16
CA ARG A 193 8.39 -9.57 -8.06
C ARG A 193 8.06 -9.18 -9.50
N PHE A 194 6.82 -9.40 -9.93
CA PHE A 194 6.38 -9.12 -11.29
C PHE A 194 6.59 -7.64 -11.70
N TYR A 195 6.62 -6.71 -10.75
CA TYR A 195 7.00 -5.32 -11.02
C TYR A 195 8.29 -4.87 -10.29
N ALA A 196 8.70 -5.55 -9.22
CA ALA A 196 9.80 -5.11 -8.36
C ALA A 196 11.20 -5.61 -8.79
N ASP A 197 11.30 -6.60 -9.68
CA ASP A 197 12.59 -7.18 -10.10
C ASP A 197 13.39 -6.30 -11.08
N GLN A 198 12.75 -5.30 -11.68
CA GLN A 198 13.36 -4.39 -12.65
C GLN A 198 13.60 -3.00 -12.02
N LEU A 199 14.77 -2.42 -12.28
CA LEU A 199 15.03 -1.01 -11.97
C LEU A 199 14.40 -0.12 -13.03
N VAL A 200 14.09 1.13 -12.67
CA VAL A 200 13.56 2.12 -13.62
C VAL A 200 14.55 2.33 -14.77
N HIS A 201 15.86 2.28 -14.50
CA HIS A 201 16.92 2.42 -15.48
C HIS A 201 16.85 1.36 -16.59
N HIS A 202 16.41 0.13 -16.29
CA HIS A 202 16.30 -0.93 -17.30
C HIS A 202 15.27 -0.60 -18.38
N GLY A 203 14.19 0.08 -18.02
CA GLY A 203 13.13 0.53 -18.94
C GLY A 203 13.30 1.98 -19.41
N CYS A 204 14.39 2.65 -19.06
CA CYS A 204 14.56 4.08 -19.33
C CYS A 204 14.81 4.34 -20.82
N SER A 205 13.91 5.10 -21.46
CA SER A 205 14.10 5.55 -22.86
C SER A 205 15.30 6.49 -23.05
N ARG A 206 15.93 6.93 -21.96
CA ARG A 206 17.15 7.75 -21.98
C ARG A 206 18.43 6.95 -21.69
N ASN A 207 18.37 5.62 -21.68
CA ASN A 207 19.51 4.78 -21.29
C ASN A 207 20.72 4.97 -22.23
N GLU A 208 20.51 5.06 -23.55
CA GLU A 208 21.61 5.30 -24.50
C GLU A 208 22.36 6.62 -24.22
N PHE A 209 21.66 7.68 -23.78
CA PHE A 209 22.33 8.93 -23.37
C PHE A 209 23.24 8.73 -22.16
N TYR A 210 22.89 7.83 -21.24
CA TYR A 210 23.74 7.49 -20.10
C TYR A 210 25.00 6.73 -20.52
N GLU A 211 24.87 5.81 -21.47
CA GLU A 211 25.97 5.02 -22.03
C GLU A 211 27.03 5.94 -22.68
N PHE A 212 26.59 6.90 -23.49
CA PHE A 212 27.47 7.84 -24.17
C PHE A 212 27.83 9.10 -23.35
N LYS A 213 27.43 9.18 -22.08
CA LYS A 213 27.67 10.34 -21.20
C LYS A 213 27.14 11.67 -21.76
N ALA A 214 26.02 11.59 -22.48
CA ALA A 214 25.27 12.74 -22.97
C ALA A 214 24.23 13.18 -21.93
N SER A 215 24.69 13.79 -20.84
CA SER A 215 23.85 14.18 -19.71
C SER A 215 23.07 15.48 -19.98
N ALA A 216 21.85 15.55 -19.46
CA ALA A 216 21.04 16.77 -19.43
C ALA A 216 21.59 17.73 -18.37
N GLU A 217 21.77 19.00 -18.71
CA GLU A 217 22.17 20.05 -17.75
C GLU A 217 20.95 20.86 -17.26
N LYS A 218 19.85 20.84 -18.04
CA LYS A 218 18.56 21.44 -17.68
C LYS A 218 17.41 20.49 -17.99
N ALA A 219 16.28 20.70 -17.33
CA ALA A 219 15.10 19.83 -17.41
C ALA A 219 14.52 19.65 -18.83
N SER A 220 14.73 20.63 -19.73
CA SER A 220 14.25 20.56 -21.11
C SER A 220 15.12 19.70 -22.04
N ASP A 221 16.31 19.27 -21.59
CA ASP A 221 17.23 18.51 -22.43
C ASP A 221 16.78 17.05 -22.59
N LEU A 222 17.12 16.47 -23.74
CA LEU A 222 16.85 15.07 -24.05
C LEU A 222 17.79 14.09 -23.33
N GLY A 223 18.95 14.58 -22.84
CA GLY A 223 20.01 13.76 -22.26
C GLY A 223 19.67 13.04 -20.95
N CYS A 224 20.62 12.24 -20.46
CA CYS A 224 20.44 11.50 -19.21
C CYS A 224 20.28 12.47 -18.02
N MET A 225 19.30 12.21 -17.16
CA MET A 225 19.01 13.03 -15.97
C MET A 225 19.81 12.63 -14.73
N MET A 226 20.66 11.60 -14.78
CA MET A 226 21.32 11.06 -13.59
C MET A 226 22.35 12.03 -13.02
N GLU A 227 23.30 12.51 -13.83
CA GLU A 227 24.49 13.20 -13.34
C GLU A 227 24.20 14.60 -12.78
N HIS A 228 23.31 15.37 -13.43
CA HIS A 228 23.07 16.77 -13.07
C HIS A 228 21.66 17.07 -12.55
N MET A 229 20.68 16.20 -12.84
CA MET A 229 19.27 16.42 -12.46
C MET A 229 18.80 15.51 -11.32
N GLY A 230 19.65 14.61 -10.84
CA GLY A 230 19.42 13.82 -9.62
C GLY A 230 18.51 12.59 -9.79
N CYS A 231 18.35 12.07 -11.01
CA CYS A 231 17.60 10.84 -11.26
C CYS A 231 18.08 9.67 -10.36
N LYS A 232 17.13 8.86 -9.87
CA LYS A 232 17.34 7.71 -8.98
C LYS A 232 16.92 6.38 -9.62
N GLY A 233 16.80 6.38 -10.95
CA GLY A 233 16.29 5.25 -11.72
C GLY A 233 17.25 4.08 -11.77
#